data_AF-A0AA38LGY0-F1
#
_entry.id   AF-A0AA38LGY0-F1
#
_cell.length_a   1.000
_cell.length_b   1.000
_cell.length_c   1.000
_cell.angle_alpha   90.00
_cell.angle_beta   90.00
_cell.angle_gamma   90.00
#
_symmetry.space_group_name_H-M   'P 1'
#
loop_
_entity.id
_entity.type
_entity.pdbx_description
1 polymer ?
#
loop_
_entity_poly.entity_id
_entity_poly.type
_entity_poly.pdbx_seq_one_letter_code
_entity_poly.pdbx_strand_id
1 'polypeptide(L)'
;MDCTPIAKPMENRLQLSRSDPSPEVSATLYRQLIGSLIYLTYTRPDISFVVSYLSRFMQEPKVCHWKAAKRILRYLKGSVDLGLEYKKNENFFLTGYSDSNHAGNIDDRKSTPGFVFFMGSGPISWGSKKQHFVSRSSIEAEYRSAGEAICEAIWLRRILEGLGIP
;
A
#
# COMPACT_ATOMS: atom_id res chain seq x y z
N MET A 1 -1.91 -15.15 -22.38
CA MET A 1 -1.58 -14.43 -21.12
C MET A 1 -1.05 -15.46 -20.12
N ASP A 2 0.09 -16.05 -20.46
CA ASP A 2 0.60 -17.25 -19.80
C ASP A 2 1.80 -16.87 -18.95
N CYS A 3 1.54 -16.19 -17.83
CA CYS A 3 2.54 -15.95 -16.81
C CYS A 3 2.38 -16.93 -15.64
N THR A 4 3.50 -17.40 -15.10
CA THR A 4 3.55 -18.26 -13.92
C THR A 4 3.20 -17.45 -12.66
N PRO A 5 2.24 -17.87 -11.84
CA PRO A 5 1.86 -17.15 -10.62
C PRO A 5 3.03 -17.06 -9.63
N ILE A 6 2.99 -16.06 -8.74
CA ILE A 6 3.97 -15.89 -7.66
C ILE A 6 3.21 -15.66 -6.36
N ALA A 7 3.75 -16.12 -5.22
CA ALA A 7 3.10 -16.01 -3.91
C ALA A 7 3.22 -14.63 -3.23
N LYS A 8 4.15 -13.77 -3.64
CA LYS A 8 4.41 -12.46 -3.02
C LYS A 8 4.38 -11.31 -4.02
N PRO A 9 3.65 -10.21 -3.73
CA PRO A 9 3.50 -9.08 -4.65
C PRO A 9 4.80 -8.28 -4.84
N MET A 10 5.67 -8.26 -3.82
CA MET A 10 6.99 -7.63 -3.86
C MET A 10 8.07 -8.62 -3.38
N GLU A 11 9.31 -8.41 -3.82
CA GLU A 11 10.49 -9.07 -3.25
C GLU A 11 10.84 -8.46 -1.90
N ASN A 12 11.32 -9.30 -0.97
CA ASN A 12 11.73 -8.83 0.35
C ASN A 12 12.89 -7.84 0.20
N ARG A 13 12.78 -6.66 0.84
CA ARG A 13 13.79 -5.59 0.82
C ARG A 13 14.15 -5.08 -0.59
N LEU A 14 13.21 -5.16 -1.54
CA LEU A 14 13.40 -4.56 -2.86
C LEU A 14 13.64 -3.06 -2.73
N GLN A 15 14.76 -2.58 -3.27
CA GLN A 15 15.10 -1.16 -3.34
C GLN A 15 15.16 -0.73 -4.80
N LEU A 16 14.30 0.20 -5.17
CA LEU A 16 14.22 0.81 -6.50
C LEU A 16 14.59 2.28 -6.42
N SER A 17 15.33 2.76 -7.42
CA SER A 17 15.78 4.16 -7.51
C SER A 17 15.31 4.78 -8.81
N ARG A 18 15.05 6.08 -8.79
CA ARG A 18 14.88 6.87 -10.03
C ARG A 18 16.15 6.89 -10.88
N SER A 19 17.31 6.80 -10.25
CA SER A 19 18.63 6.85 -10.89
C SER A 19 19.14 5.47 -11.34
N ASP A 20 18.26 4.46 -11.41
CA ASP A 20 18.62 3.13 -11.90
C ASP A 20 19.17 3.22 -13.35
N PRO A 21 20.30 2.55 -13.66
CA PRO A 21 20.94 2.65 -14.97
C PRO A 21 20.19 1.90 -16.09
N SER A 22 19.13 1.16 -15.75
CA SER A 22 18.33 0.42 -16.73
C SER A 22 17.68 1.36 -17.74
N PRO A 23 17.38 0.87 -18.96
CA PRO A 23 16.64 1.65 -19.94
C PRO A 23 15.28 2.13 -19.42
N GLU A 24 14.80 3.22 -19.99
CA GLU A 24 13.44 3.71 -19.77
C GLU A 24 12.40 2.79 -20.41
N VAL A 25 11.21 2.82 -19.85
CA VAL A 25 10.03 2.18 -20.44
C VAL A 25 8.97 3.23 -20.73
N SER A 26 7.97 2.88 -21.54
CA SER A 26 6.85 3.78 -21.84
C SER A 26 6.16 4.26 -20.56
N ALA A 27 6.27 5.56 -20.27
CA ALA A 27 5.61 6.19 -19.14
C ALA A 27 4.08 6.04 -19.20
N THR A 28 3.50 6.10 -20.41
CA THR A 28 2.06 5.93 -20.62
C THR A 28 1.59 4.55 -20.18
N LEU A 29 2.26 3.48 -20.66
CA LEU A 29 1.89 2.10 -20.28
C LEU A 29 2.09 1.85 -18.79
N TYR A 30 3.16 2.40 -18.21
CA TYR A 30 3.41 2.29 -16.78
C TYR A 30 2.32 2.99 -15.95
N ARG A 31 1.95 4.22 -16.30
CA ARG A 31 0.88 4.98 -15.62
C ARG A 31 -0.47 4.29 -15.73
N GLN A 32 -0.80 3.75 -16.90
CA GLN A 32 -2.02 2.97 -17.10
C GLN A 32 -2.05 1.76 -16.16
N LEU A 33 -0.97 0.96 -16.14
CA LEU A 33 -0.88 -0.21 -15.26
C LEU A 33 -0.99 0.16 -13.79
N ILE A 34 -0.19 1.12 -13.31
CA ILE A 34 -0.23 1.51 -11.90
C ILE A 34 -1.58 2.13 -11.55
N GLY A 35 -2.20 2.92 -12.43
CA GLY A 35 -3.54 3.46 -12.23
C GLY A 35 -4.59 2.37 -12.03
N SER A 36 -4.58 1.33 -12.87
CA SER A 36 -5.45 0.16 -12.70
C SER A 36 -5.17 -0.58 -11.39
N LEU A 37 -3.91 -0.69 -10.97
CA LEU A 37 -3.56 -1.31 -9.70
C LEU A 37 -3.99 -0.48 -8.49
N ILE A 38 -3.93 0.86 -8.57
CA ILE A 38 -4.45 1.75 -7.52
C ILE A 38 -5.94 1.49 -7.33
N TYR A 39 -6.71 1.35 -8.41
CA TYR A 39 -8.13 1.00 -8.30
C TYR A 39 -8.32 -0.34 -7.59
N LEU A 40 -7.48 -1.34 -7.87
CA LEU A 40 -7.58 -2.64 -7.23
C LEU A 40 -7.27 -2.59 -5.72
N THR A 41 -6.47 -1.63 -5.24
CA THR A 41 -6.16 -1.50 -3.80
C THR A 41 -7.40 -1.27 -2.94
N TYR A 42 -8.52 -0.81 -3.49
CA TYR A 42 -9.80 -0.68 -2.77
C TYR A 42 -10.43 -2.02 -2.35
N THR A 43 -10.03 -3.12 -2.99
CA THR A 43 -10.52 -4.48 -2.65
C THR A 43 -9.39 -5.42 -2.25
N ARG A 44 -8.13 -5.02 -2.49
CA ARG A 44 -6.92 -5.81 -2.26
C ARG A 44 -5.94 -5.04 -1.36
N PRO A 45 -6.15 -5.00 -0.04
CA PRO A 45 -5.26 -4.31 0.90
C PRO A 45 -3.82 -4.81 0.83
N ASP A 46 -3.64 -6.09 0.55
CA ASP A 46 -2.36 -6.81 0.44
C ASP A 46 -1.40 -6.26 -0.61
N ILE A 47 -1.88 -5.53 -1.63
CA ILE A 47 -1.04 -4.88 -2.64
C ILE A 47 -0.85 -3.37 -2.42
N SER A 48 -1.51 -2.77 -1.42
CA SER A 48 -1.54 -1.31 -1.22
C SER A 48 -0.15 -0.71 -1.09
N PHE A 49 0.72 -1.36 -0.29
CA PHE A 49 2.09 -0.91 -0.09
C PHE A 49 2.91 -0.92 -1.39
N VAL A 50 2.90 -2.05 -2.13
CA VAL A 50 3.71 -2.18 -3.36
C VAL A 50 3.25 -1.21 -4.44
N VAL A 51 1.94 -0.99 -4.57
CA VAL A 51 1.37 -0.05 -5.55
C VAL A 51 1.75 1.38 -5.19
N SER A 52 1.65 1.76 -3.90
CA SER A 52 2.09 3.07 -3.40
C SER A 52 3.60 3.28 -3.55
N TYR A 53 4.40 2.22 -3.44
CA TYR A 53 5.84 2.29 -3.71
C TYR A 53 6.14 2.54 -5.18
N LEU A 54 5.50 1.79 -6.08
CA LEU A 54 5.73 1.88 -7.53
C LEU A 54 5.17 3.15 -8.19
N SER A 55 4.15 3.78 -7.61
CA SER A 55 3.59 5.05 -8.11
C SER A 55 4.60 6.20 -8.12
N ARG A 56 5.67 6.10 -7.32
CA ARG A 56 6.74 7.11 -7.21
C ARG A 56 7.56 7.28 -8.48
N PHE A 57 7.50 6.29 -9.38
CA PHE A 57 8.29 6.21 -10.61
C PHE A 57 7.44 6.47 -11.87
N MET A 58 6.23 7.02 -11.73
CA MET A 58 5.31 7.27 -12.85
C MET A 58 5.83 8.27 -13.90
N GLN A 59 6.75 9.17 -13.53
CA GLN A 59 7.28 10.17 -14.46
C GLN A 59 8.27 9.55 -15.44
N GLU A 60 9.30 8.90 -14.91
CA GLU A 60 10.39 8.28 -15.68
C GLU A 60 10.59 6.82 -15.22
N PRO A 61 9.69 5.90 -15.62
CA PRO A 61 9.82 4.50 -15.24
C PRO A 61 10.97 3.82 -16.01
N LYS A 62 11.66 2.91 -15.33
CA LYS A 62 12.79 2.14 -15.84
C LYS A 62 12.40 0.66 -15.93
N VAL A 63 13.21 -0.17 -16.59
CA VAL A 63 12.93 -1.62 -16.74
C VAL A 63 12.76 -2.31 -15.38
N CYS A 64 13.51 -1.94 -14.35
CA CYS A 64 13.36 -2.49 -13.00
C CYS A 64 11.97 -2.19 -12.40
N HIS A 65 11.47 -0.96 -12.56
CA HIS A 65 10.12 -0.56 -12.14
C HIS A 65 9.05 -1.37 -12.88
N TRP A 66 9.22 -1.57 -14.18
CA TRP A 66 8.29 -2.35 -15.00
C TRP A 66 8.26 -3.82 -14.60
N LYS A 67 9.42 -4.43 -14.31
CA LYS A 67 9.51 -5.80 -13.81
C LYS A 67 8.76 -5.95 -12.48
N ALA A 68 8.94 -4.99 -11.56
CA ALA A 68 8.23 -4.98 -10.29
C ALA A 68 6.70 -4.83 -10.48
N ALA A 69 6.25 -3.97 -11.40
CA ALA A 69 4.82 -3.82 -11.70
C ALA A 69 4.22 -5.10 -12.29
N LYS A 70 4.93 -5.79 -13.21
CA LYS A 70 4.48 -7.09 -13.73
C LYS A 70 4.46 -8.19 -12.67
N ARG A 71 5.33 -8.11 -11.65
CA ARG A 71 5.32 -9.05 -10.53
C ARG A 71 3.98 -9.00 -9.79
N ILE A 72 3.40 -7.82 -9.59
CA ILE A 72 2.06 -7.66 -9.01
C ILE A 72 1.03 -8.39 -9.85
N LEU A 73 1.05 -8.24 -11.18
CA LEU A 73 0.14 -8.96 -12.07
C LEU A 73 0.26 -10.49 -11.95
N ARG A 74 1.47 -11.01 -11.82
CA ARG A 74 1.71 -12.44 -11.60
C ARG A 74 1.17 -12.92 -10.25
N TYR A 75 1.29 -12.08 -9.22
CA TYR A 75 0.72 -12.36 -7.90
C TYR A 75 -0.80 -12.36 -7.93
N LEU A 76 -1.40 -11.36 -8.58
CA LEU A 76 -2.86 -11.26 -8.76
C LEU A 76 -3.41 -12.47 -9.52
N LYS A 77 -2.72 -12.93 -10.58
CA LYS A 77 -3.11 -14.15 -11.30
C LYS A 77 -3.15 -15.39 -10.41
N GLY A 78 -2.25 -15.50 -9.43
CA GLY A 78 -2.24 -16.62 -8.47
C GLY A 78 -3.22 -16.45 -7.31
N SER A 79 -3.89 -15.31 -7.21
CA SER A 79 -4.78 -14.95 -6.09
C SER A 79 -6.09 -14.33 -6.58
N VAL A 80 -6.56 -14.75 -7.76
CA VAL A 80 -7.81 -14.25 -8.36
C VAL A 80 -9.01 -14.59 -7.47
N ASP A 81 -8.97 -15.76 -6.82
CA ASP A 81 -10.03 -16.24 -5.94
C ASP A 81 -9.96 -15.64 -4.52
N LEU A 82 -8.97 -14.77 -4.24
CA LEU A 82 -8.86 -14.10 -2.95
C LEU A 82 -9.56 -12.74 -2.98
N GLY A 83 -10.40 -12.50 -1.98
CA GLY A 83 -11.09 -11.24 -1.77
C GLY A 83 -11.42 -11.01 -0.29
N LEU A 84 -12.04 -9.87 0.00
CA LEU A 84 -12.52 -9.55 1.34
C LEU A 84 -13.87 -10.25 1.58
N GLU A 85 -13.92 -11.09 2.60
CA GLU A 85 -15.14 -11.77 3.05
C GLU A 85 -15.59 -11.15 4.37
N TYR A 86 -16.80 -10.58 4.40
CA TYR A 86 -17.41 -10.06 5.62
C TYR A 86 -18.49 -11.00 6.11
N LYS A 87 -18.28 -11.57 7.29
CA LYS A 87 -19.24 -12.38 8.03
C LYS A 87 -19.93 -11.53 9.09
N LYS A 88 -21.20 -11.83 9.34
CA LYS A 88 -21.93 -11.26 10.47
C LYS A 88 -21.14 -11.56 11.76
N ASN A 89 -20.84 -10.51 12.51
CA ASN A 89 -20.19 -10.60 13.81
C ASN A 89 -21.03 -9.79 14.80
N GLU A 90 -21.06 -10.22 16.06
CA GLU A 90 -21.77 -9.52 17.13
C GLU A 90 -20.92 -8.39 17.73
N ASN A 91 -19.58 -8.47 17.59
CA ASN A 91 -18.64 -7.47 18.11
C ASN A 91 -18.19 -6.49 17.01
N PHE A 92 -18.66 -5.25 17.10
CA PHE A 92 -18.33 -4.14 16.20
C PHE A 92 -17.30 -3.18 16.80
N PHE A 93 -16.19 -3.70 17.32
CA PHE A 93 -15.11 -2.84 17.82
C PHE A 93 -14.21 -2.37 16.67
N LEU A 94 -14.01 -1.06 16.58
CA LEU A 94 -13.02 -0.47 15.68
C LEU A 94 -11.62 -0.74 16.23
N THR A 95 -10.82 -1.54 15.50
CA THR A 95 -9.44 -1.87 15.88
C THR A 95 -8.48 -1.41 14.79
N GLY A 96 -7.49 -0.60 15.13
CA GLY A 96 -6.49 -0.08 14.20
C GLY A 96 -5.09 -0.58 14.48
N TYR A 97 -4.36 -0.89 13.42
CA TYR A 97 -2.92 -1.18 13.45
C TYR A 97 -2.18 -0.15 12.59
N SER A 98 -0.99 0.25 13.04
CA SER A 98 -0.09 1.15 12.32
C SER A 98 1.32 0.58 12.36
N ASP A 99 2.06 0.76 11.27
CA ASP A 99 3.46 0.38 11.14
C ASP A 99 4.19 1.36 10.22
N SER A 100 5.49 1.57 10.44
CA SER A 100 6.28 2.47 9.60
C SER A 100 7.57 1.82 9.09
N ASN A 101 7.82 1.97 7.79
CA ASN A 101 9.13 1.62 7.23
C ASN A 101 10.08 2.82 7.27
N HIS A 102 10.89 2.93 8.33
CA HIS A 102 11.83 4.04 8.54
C HIS A 102 12.92 4.09 7.46
N ALA A 103 13.11 5.27 6.85
CA ALA A 103 14.14 5.53 5.85
C ALA A 103 14.17 4.54 4.66
N GLY A 104 13.03 3.89 4.37
CA GLY A 104 12.93 2.81 3.40
C GLY A 104 13.07 3.24 1.94
N ASN A 105 12.98 4.53 1.63
CA ASN A 105 13.24 5.05 0.29
C ASN A 105 14.72 5.41 0.11
N ILE A 106 15.40 4.79 -0.86
CA ILE A 106 16.81 5.07 -1.12
C ILE A 106 17.05 6.46 -1.72
N ASP A 107 16.07 7.01 -2.45
CA ASP A 107 16.24 8.28 -3.17
C ASP A 107 16.16 9.50 -2.23
N ASP A 108 15.27 9.46 -1.24
CA ASP A 108 15.01 10.62 -0.36
C ASP A 108 15.02 10.30 1.13
N ARG A 109 15.28 9.04 1.51
CA ARG A 109 15.27 8.55 2.91
C ARG A 109 13.95 8.81 3.65
N LYS A 110 12.86 9.09 2.94
CA LYS A 110 11.54 9.29 3.56
C LYS A 110 10.92 7.95 3.94
N SER A 111 10.30 7.93 5.11
CA SER A 111 9.61 6.74 5.62
C SER A 111 8.28 6.53 4.90
N THR A 112 7.79 5.31 4.92
CA THR A 112 6.46 4.95 4.38
C THR A 112 5.61 4.37 5.50
N PRO A 113 4.72 5.17 6.13
CA PRO A 113 3.71 4.67 7.04
C PRO A 113 2.69 3.78 6.33
N GLY A 114 2.09 2.90 7.11
CA GLY A 114 0.96 2.08 6.74
C GLY A 114 0.02 1.93 7.93
N PHE A 115 -1.28 1.87 7.64
CA PHE A 115 -2.28 1.54 8.64
C PHE A 115 -3.35 0.62 8.06
N VAL A 116 -4.04 -0.09 8.94
CA VAL A 116 -5.23 -0.87 8.63
C VAL A 116 -6.18 -0.86 9.81
N PHE A 117 -7.44 -0.57 9.55
CA PHE A 117 -8.55 -0.59 10.49
C PHE A 117 -9.47 -1.77 10.18
N PHE A 118 -9.80 -2.52 11.22
CA PHE A 118 -10.71 -3.64 11.21
C PHE A 118 -11.98 -3.31 11.97
N MET A 119 -13.08 -3.86 11.49
CA MET A 119 -14.36 -3.86 12.19
C MET A 119 -15.11 -5.15 11.87
N GLY A 120 -15.64 -5.80 12.89
CA GLY A 120 -16.31 -7.10 12.73
C GLY A 120 -15.36 -8.19 12.27
N SER A 121 -15.53 -8.66 11.04
CA SER A 121 -14.82 -9.83 10.48
C SER A 121 -13.71 -9.47 9.49
N GLY A 122 -13.53 -8.19 9.14
CA GLY A 122 -12.59 -7.80 8.09
C GLY A 122 -12.09 -6.36 8.20
N PRO A 123 -11.11 -6.00 7.35
CA PRO A 123 -10.60 -4.63 7.26
C PRO A 123 -11.63 -3.72 6.61
N ILE A 124 -11.75 -2.48 7.07
CA ILE A 124 -12.69 -1.47 6.54
C ILE A 124 -12.00 -0.24 5.98
N SER A 125 -10.78 0.06 6.42
CA SER A 125 -9.95 1.14 5.91
C SER A 125 -8.49 0.75 6.00
N TRP A 126 -7.69 1.14 5.01
CA TRP A 126 -6.25 0.92 4.99
C TRP A 126 -5.59 1.94 4.08
N GLY A 127 -4.30 2.16 4.32
CA GLY A 127 -3.54 3.09 3.52
C GLY A 127 -2.05 2.86 3.69
N SER A 128 -1.30 3.22 2.66
CA SER A 128 0.15 3.37 2.77
C SER A 128 0.59 4.51 1.86
N LYS A 129 1.20 5.54 2.43
CA LYS A 129 1.61 6.74 1.71
C LYS A 129 2.99 7.16 2.17
N LYS A 130 3.84 7.60 1.25
CA LYS A 130 5.18 8.13 1.61
C LYS A 130 5.02 9.44 2.38
N GLN A 131 5.77 9.59 3.47
CA GLN A 131 5.82 10.85 4.22
C GLN A 131 6.38 12.00 3.39
N HIS A 132 5.96 13.23 3.73
CA HIS A 132 6.48 14.45 3.10
C HIS A 132 7.87 14.83 3.62
N PHE A 133 8.15 14.54 4.88
CA PHE A 133 9.40 14.88 5.57
C PHE A 133 10.23 13.63 5.89
N VAL A 134 11.53 13.81 6.06
CA VAL A 134 12.44 12.74 6.49
C VAL A 134 12.39 12.64 8.01
N SER A 135 12.16 11.43 8.53
CA SER A 135 12.31 11.16 9.96
C SER A 135 13.79 10.96 10.29
N ARG A 136 14.24 11.54 11.41
CA ARG A 136 15.61 11.46 11.91
C ARG A 136 15.83 10.23 12.79
N SER A 137 14.76 9.56 13.22
CA SER A 137 14.80 8.32 13.98
C SER A 137 13.63 7.39 13.61
N SER A 138 13.78 6.10 13.93
CA SER A 138 12.68 5.13 13.79
C SER A 138 11.48 5.51 14.64
N ILE A 139 11.70 5.94 15.89
CA ILE A 139 10.63 6.38 16.79
C ILE A 139 9.84 7.57 16.23
N GLU A 140 10.50 8.51 15.56
CA GLU A 140 9.83 9.64 14.91
C GLU A 140 9.00 9.19 13.70
N ALA A 141 9.47 8.19 12.94
CA ALA A 141 8.70 7.59 11.85
C ALA A 141 7.46 6.86 12.37
N GLU A 142 7.60 6.08 13.45
CA GLU A 142 6.49 5.40 14.12
C GLU A 142 5.48 6.40 14.67
N TYR A 143 5.94 7.45 15.36
CA TYR A 143 5.07 8.47 15.91
C TYR A 143 4.25 9.18 14.83
N ARG A 144 4.86 9.49 13.69
CA ARG A 144 4.14 10.06 12.54
C ARG A 144 3.13 9.08 11.94
N SER A 145 3.49 7.81 11.81
CA SER A 145 2.57 6.77 11.33
C SER A 145 1.36 6.63 12.25
N ALA A 146 1.59 6.61 13.57
CA ALA A 146 0.54 6.60 14.57
C ALA A 146 -0.35 7.85 14.46
N GLY A 147 0.23 9.03 14.22
CA GLY A 147 -0.53 10.26 13.99
C GLY A 147 -1.46 10.17 12.78
N GLU A 148 -0.98 9.64 11.65
CA GLU A 148 -1.81 9.42 10.45
C GLU A 148 -2.93 8.41 10.73
N ALA A 149 -2.63 7.31 11.43
CA ALA A 149 -3.63 6.33 11.82
C ALA A 149 -4.68 6.93 12.79
N ILE A 150 -4.27 7.77 13.75
CA ILE A 150 -5.20 8.43 14.67
C ILE A 150 -6.17 9.36 13.92
N CYS A 151 -5.68 10.13 12.94
CA CYS A 151 -6.55 10.97 12.11
C CYS A 151 -7.63 10.14 11.40
N GLU A 152 -7.23 9.00 10.82
CA GLU A 152 -8.17 8.06 10.19
C GLU A 152 -9.14 7.47 11.22
N ALA A 153 -8.66 7.08 12.40
CA ALA A 153 -9.49 6.53 13.47
C ALA A 153 -10.56 7.54 13.94
N ILE A 154 -10.19 8.82 14.09
CA ILE A 154 -11.12 9.89 14.45
C ILE A 154 -12.17 10.07 13.36
N TRP A 155 -11.76 10.04 12.08
CA TRP A 155 -12.68 10.16 10.97
C TRP A 155 -13.67 8.98 10.91
N LEU A 156 -13.17 7.74 11.04
CA LEU A 156 -14.00 6.53 11.10
C LEU A 156 -14.97 6.58 12.26
N ARG A 157 -14.50 6.94 13.46
CA ARG A 157 -15.35 7.07 14.64
C ARG A 157 -16.51 8.04 14.42
N ARG A 158 -16.25 9.21 13.83
CA ARG A 158 -17.30 10.20 13.53
C ARG A 158 -18.34 9.66 12.55
N ILE A 159 -17.92 8.86 11.57
CA ILE A 159 -18.83 8.21 10.62
C ILE A 159 -19.69 7.17 11.35
N LEU A 160 -19.08 6.34 12.20
CA LEU A 160 -19.78 5.32 12.96
C LEU A 160 -20.81 5.93 13.92
N GLU A 161 -20.42 7.00 14.63
CA GLU A 161 -21.32 7.77 15.49
C GLU A 161 -22.51 8.32 14.68
N GLY A 162 -22.26 8.86 13.47
CA GLY A 162 -23.31 9.33 12.56
C GLY A 162 -24.24 8.22 12.04
N LEU A 163 -23.77 6.98 12.01
CA LEU A 163 -24.55 5.78 11.63
C LEU A 163 -25.25 5.12 12.84
N GLY A 164 -25.08 5.66 14.05
CA GLY A 164 -25.64 5.08 15.29
C GLY A 164 -24.92 3.81 15.75
N ILE A 165 -23.69 3.58 15.28
CA ILE A 165 -22.83 2.49 15.71
C ILE A 165 -21.90 3.03 16.80
N PRO A 166 -21.88 2.41 18.00
CA PRO A 166 -21.07 2.88 19.13
C PRO A 166 -19.56 2.80 18.87
#